data_AF-A0AA43JIC6-F1
#
_entry.id   AF-A0AA43JIC6-F1
#
_cell.length_a   1.000
_cell.length_b   1.000
_cell.length_c   1.000
_cell.angle_alpha   90.00
_cell.angle_beta   90.00
_cell.angle_gamma   90.00
#
_symmetry.space_group_name_H-M   'P 1'
#
loop_
_entity.id
_entity.type
_entity.pdbx_description
1 polymer ?
#
loop_
_entity_poly.entity_id
_entity_poly.type
_entity_poly.pdbx_seq_one_letter_code
_entity_poly.pdbx_strand_id
1 'polypeptide(L)'
;MNNVDTKRLVDPLGNEHGAVAVMTALFLVVLLAMAAAAIDIGHALVAKNELQNTADAAALAGTRSLGLIYEGMTPAEQQAYTLTGGDQATIVSAVQTTALANSAAGVSIAVNASDIAIGTWNPTTRIHTPTVNQPKAVRVWARRDSSANGAISTFLAGVVGLTSISVSAVATADMTAVGQTAPGQLDVPFGISTYYFTQFGCGDTIKFYPNDGTPQACSAWNTFDQSPANANRLRAIIDGLRTGTYQSPGTAPGDTLNFTNGNVASVFPNLINLYNAKKDANGNWDVFVPVYDSPSCAANDNSGALPIVGYAEARITNVQGSPNHLISATVLCNIFEGNTTGGGPPFGPVLSTIPGLVE
;
A
#
# COMPACT_ATOMS: atom_id res chain seq x y z
N MET A 1 57.62 45.13 80.40
CA MET A 1 57.60 45.79 79.09
C MET A 1 56.82 44.91 78.12
N ASN A 2 55.72 45.47 77.62
CA ASN A 2 55.08 45.25 76.32
C ASN A 2 54.63 43.83 75.93
N ASN A 3 53.36 43.55 76.23
CA ASN A 3 52.24 43.52 75.28
C ASN A 3 52.55 43.02 73.85
N VAL A 4 51.99 41.86 73.46
CA VAL A 4 51.20 41.72 72.22
C VAL A 4 50.17 40.59 72.41
N ASP A 5 48.90 40.99 72.38
CA ASP A 5 47.72 40.19 72.05
C ASP A 5 47.91 39.37 70.75
N THR A 6 47.73 38.06 70.81
CA THR A 6 47.28 37.28 69.64
C THR A 6 45.93 36.68 69.94
N LYS A 7 44.91 37.55 69.85
CA LYS A 7 43.51 37.17 69.79
C LYS A 7 43.23 36.58 68.40
N ARG A 8 42.86 35.29 68.39
CA ARG A 8 42.08 34.52 67.40
C ARG A 8 42.04 35.02 65.94
N LEU A 9 42.51 34.17 65.02
CA LEU A 9 41.94 34.01 63.67
C LEU A 9 42.00 32.54 63.23
N VAL A 10 41.45 31.65 64.05
CA VAL A 10 40.94 30.38 63.52
C VAL A 10 39.45 30.48 63.76
N ASP A 11 38.76 31.11 62.80
CA ASP A 11 37.31 30.95 62.72
C ASP A 11 37.05 29.45 62.63
N PRO A 12 36.28 28.87 63.56
CA PRO A 12 35.85 27.50 63.35
C PRO A 12 35.02 27.54 62.06
N LEU A 13 35.38 26.73 61.06
CA LEU A 13 34.48 26.29 60.00
C LEU A 13 33.33 25.43 60.57
N GLY A 14 32.87 25.75 61.78
CA GLY A 14 31.85 25.07 62.53
C GLY A 14 30.52 25.77 62.28
N ASN A 15 29.89 25.41 61.16
CA ASN A 15 28.43 25.23 61.03
C ASN A 15 27.94 25.00 59.58
N GLU A 16 28.82 24.89 58.58
CA GLU A 16 28.38 24.62 57.19
C GLU A 16 27.93 23.17 56.96
N HIS A 17 28.30 22.22 57.84
CA HIS A 17 27.95 20.81 57.69
C HIS A 17 26.43 20.55 57.68
N GLY A 18 25.64 21.34 58.41
CA GLY A 18 24.18 21.23 58.43
C GLY A 18 23.55 21.72 57.13
N ALA A 19 23.99 22.87 56.62
CA ALA A 19 23.51 23.42 55.36
C ALA A 19 23.89 22.53 54.16
N VAL A 20 25.12 22.01 54.14
CA VAL A 20 25.60 21.06 53.12
C VAL A 20 24.81 19.76 53.15
N ALA A 21 24.47 19.24 54.34
CA ALA A 21 23.66 18.03 54.47
C ALA A 21 22.23 18.24 53.91
N VAL A 22 21.59 19.37 54.23
CA VAL A 22 20.27 19.73 53.70
C VAL A 22 20.31 19.89 52.18
N MET A 23 21.31 20.60 51.66
CA MET A 23 21.46 20.84 50.23
C MET A 23 21.76 19.54 49.46
N THR A 24 22.60 18.67 50.01
CA THR A 24 22.89 17.34 49.45
C THR A 24 21.65 16.46 49.43
N ALA A 25 20.87 16.44 50.51
CA ALA A 25 19.61 15.69 50.56
C ALA A 25 18.62 16.19 49.50
N LEU A 26 18.51 17.51 49.33
CA LEU A 26 17.63 18.11 48.34
C LEU A 26 18.06 17.80 46.90
N PHE A 27 19.36 17.90 46.60
CA PHE A 27 19.90 17.51 45.28
C PHE A 27 19.77 16.01 45.00
N LEU A 28 19.95 15.14 46.01
CA LEU A 28 19.75 13.70 45.85
C LEU A 28 18.31 13.37 45.47
N VAL A 29 17.31 14.02 46.09
CA VAL A 29 15.90 13.84 45.71
C VAL A 29 15.67 14.27 44.25
N VAL A 30 16.24 15.40 43.83
CA VAL A 30 16.14 15.87 42.44
C VAL A 30 16.81 14.90 41.47
N LEU A 31 18.01 14.40 41.77
CA LEU A 31 18.72 13.43 40.95
C LEU A 31 17.96 12.10 40.84
N LEU A 32 17.39 11.61 41.94
CA LEU A 32 16.55 10.41 41.94
C LEU A 32 15.26 10.61 41.14
N ALA A 33 14.63 11.79 41.24
CA ALA A 33 13.44 12.11 40.44
C ALA A 33 13.76 12.19 38.93
N MET A 34 14.92 12.74 38.55
CA MET A 34 15.36 12.75 37.15
C MET A 34 15.70 11.35 36.65
N ALA A 35 16.40 10.53 37.45
CA ALA A 35 16.70 9.14 37.11
C ALA A 35 15.42 8.31 36.97
N ALA A 36 14.44 8.55 37.86
CA ALA A 36 13.12 7.94 37.80
C ALA A 36 12.41 8.26 36.49
N ALA A 37 12.30 9.55 36.17
CA ALA A 37 11.69 10.00 34.93
C ALA A 37 12.41 9.42 33.70
N ALA A 38 13.75 9.38 33.69
CA ALA A 38 14.52 8.84 32.58
C ALA A 38 14.22 7.35 32.34
N ILE A 39 14.15 6.54 33.40
CA ILE A 39 13.87 5.09 33.29
C ILE A 39 12.41 4.85 32.88
N ASP A 40 11.46 5.49 33.56
CA ASP A 40 10.03 5.27 33.33
C ASP A 40 9.58 5.78 31.96
N ILE A 41 10.03 6.96 31.54
CA ILE A 41 9.76 7.50 30.20
C ILE A 41 10.47 6.65 29.15
N GLY A 42 11.73 6.26 29.38
CA GLY A 42 12.46 5.39 28.48
C GLY A 42 11.73 4.07 28.23
N HIS A 43 11.26 3.42 29.29
CA HIS A 43 10.46 2.20 29.20
C HIS A 43 9.12 2.42 28.47
N ALA A 44 8.41 3.51 28.75
CA ALA A 44 7.17 3.86 28.06
C ALA A 44 7.37 4.12 26.56
N LEU A 45 8.49 4.75 26.17
CA LEU A 45 8.83 4.99 24.77
C LEU A 45 9.18 3.70 24.02
N VAL A 46 9.88 2.76 24.66
CA VAL A 46 10.12 1.43 24.10
C VAL A 46 8.78 0.71 23.87
N ALA A 47 7.91 0.70 24.89
CA ALA A 47 6.60 0.09 24.78
C ALA A 47 5.72 0.74 23.69
N LYS A 48 5.85 2.05 23.48
CA LYS A 48 5.16 2.75 22.38
C LYS A 48 5.64 2.25 21.02
N ASN A 49 6.94 2.03 20.83
CA ASN A 49 7.48 1.48 19.58
C ASN A 49 7.02 0.03 19.36
N GLU A 50 6.98 -0.78 20.42
CA GLU A 50 6.43 -2.14 20.36
C GLU A 50 4.92 -2.14 20.00
N LEU A 51 4.16 -1.19 20.53
CA LEU A 51 2.77 -0.97 20.12
C LEU A 51 2.64 -0.53 18.67
N GLN A 52 3.55 0.30 18.15
CA GLN A 52 3.55 0.68 16.75
C GLN A 52 3.78 -0.54 15.86
N ASN A 53 4.79 -1.36 16.15
CA ASN A 53 5.02 -2.61 15.42
C ASN A 53 3.79 -3.54 15.45
N THR A 54 3.10 -3.59 16.59
CA THR A 54 1.85 -4.35 16.74
C THR A 54 0.75 -3.78 15.83
N ALA A 55 0.53 -2.47 15.87
CA ALA A 55 -0.49 -1.79 15.06
C ALA A 55 -0.20 -1.98 13.56
N ASP A 56 1.05 -1.79 13.14
CA ASP A 56 1.50 -1.93 11.75
C ASP A 56 1.27 -3.35 11.23
N ALA A 57 1.73 -4.36 11.97
CA ALA A 57 1.56 -5.76 11.60
C ALA A 57 0.07 -6.14 11.53
N ALA A 58 -0.72 -5.69 12.51
CA ALA A 58 -2.13 -5.99 12.58
C ALA A 58 -2.93 -5.28 11.47
N ALA A 59 -2.60 -4.03 11.12
CA ALA A 59 -3.19 -3.32 10.00
C ALA A 59 -2.88 -4.01 8.67
N LEU A 60 -1.62 -4.37 8.42
CA LEU A 60 -1.22 -5.13 7.23
C LEU A 60 -1.95 -6.48 7.12
N ALA A 61 -2.08 -7.22 8.23
CA ALA A 61 -2.80 -8.49 8.25
C ALA A 61 -4.30 -8.30 7.95
N GLY A 62 -4.93 -7.28 8.54
CA GLY A 62 -6.32 -6.94 8.26
C GLY A 62 -6.56 -6.58 6.80
N THR A 63 -5.73 -5.69 6.25
CA THR A 63 -5.85 -5.29 4.84
C THR A 63 -5.50 -6.42 3.89
N ARG A 64 -4.56 -7.32 4.23
CA ARG A 64 -4.30 -8.52 3.41
C ARG A 64 -5.48 -9.48 3.43
N SER A 65 -6.13 -9.66 4.58
CA SER A 65 -7.37 -10.44 4.67
C SER A 65 -8.48 -9.84 3.81
N LEU A 66 -8.58 -8.52 3.75
CA LEU A 66 -9.48 -7.81 2.84
C LEU A 66 -9.11 -8.08 1.38
N GLY A 67 -7.83 -8.06 1.03
CA GLY A 67 -7.35 -8.35 -0.34
C GLY A 67 -7.68 -9.78 -0.77
N LEU A 68 -7.57 -10.75 0.14
CA LEU A 68 -7.94 -12.15 -0.11
C LEU A 68 -9.45 -12.34 -0.36
N ILE A 69 -10.31 -11.47 0.18
CA ILE A 69 -11.75 -11.51 -0.10
C ILE A 69 -12.02 -11.09 -1.54
N TYR A 70 -11.31 -10.08 -2.05
CA TYR A 70 -11.39 -9.68 -3.46
C TYR A 70 -10.75 -10.70 -4.41
N GLU A 71 -9.80 -11.50 -3.92
CA GLU A 71 -9.09 -12.52 -4.68
C GLU A 71 -10.07 -13.61 -5.15
N GLY A 72 -10.38 -13.61 -6.45
CA GLY A 72 -11.34 -14.54 -7.08
C GLY A 72 -12.65 -13.89 -7.53
N MET A 73 -12.88 -12.61 -7.22
CA MET A 73 -13.98 -11.84 -7.79
C MET A 73 -13.57 -11.28 -9.15
N THR A 74 -14.53 -11.25 -10.09
CA THR A 74 -14.40 -10.49 -11.33
C THR A 74 -14.35 -8.99 -11.03
N PRO A 75 -13.75 -8.17 -11.91
CA PRO A 75 -13.69 -6.71 -11.74
C PRO A 75 -15.08 -6.07 -11.53
N ALA A 76 -16.11 -6.59 -12.20
CA ALA A 76 -17.50 -6.15 -12.01
C ALA A 76 -18.04 -6.45 -10.61
N GLU A 77 -17.75 -7.64 -10.06
CA GLU A 77 -18.14 -8.01 -8.70
C GLU A 77 -17.42 -7.15 -7.67
N GLN A 78 -16.11 -6.92 -7.85
CA GLN A 78 -15.31 -6.10 -6.95
C GLN A 78 -15.84 -4.67 -6.84
N GLN A 79 -16.22 -4.04 -7.95
CA GLN A 79 -16.77 -2.68 -7.98
C GLN A 79 -18.12 -2.58 -7.27
N ALA A 80 -18.93 -3.64 -7.31
CA ALA A 80 -20.23 -3.71 -6.66
C ALA A 80 -20.16 -4.27 -5.22
N TYR A 81 -18.95 -4.62 -4.74
CA TYR A 81 -18.82 -5.39 -3.51
C TYR A 81 -19.05 -4.56 -2.25
N THR A 82 -19.88 -5.11 -1.37
CA THR A 82 -20.07 -4.62 0.00
C THR A 82 -19.74 -5.73 0.98
N LEU A 83 -18.87 -5.47 1.95
CA LEU A 83 -18.48 -6.46 2.95
C LEU A 83 -19.69 -6.95 3.75
N THR A 84 -19.81 -8.28 3.84
CA THR A 84 -20.77 -8.93 4.73
C THR A 84 -20.28 -8.89 6.19
N GLY A 85 -21.16 -9.23 7.13
CA GLY A 85 -20.74 -9.40 8.54
C GLY A 85 -19.70 -10.51 8.73
N GLY A 86 -19.72 -11.56 7.89
CA GLY A 86 -18.74 -12.64 7.92
C GLY A 86 -17.35 -12.18 7.45
N ASP A 87 -17.30 -11.33 6.43
CA ASP A 87 -16.03 -10.77 5.93
C ASP A 87 -15.39 -9.85 6.97
N GLN A 88 -16.20 -8.98 7.57
CA GLN A 88 -15.74 -8.10 8.65
C GLN A 88 -15.20 -8.90 9.82
N ALA A 89 -15.88 -9.99 10.22
CA ALA A 89 -15.39 -10.88 11.27
C ALA A 89 -14.07 -11.56 10.90
N THR A 90 -13.88 -11.94 9.63
CA THR A 90 -12.63 -12.54 9.13
C THR A 90 -11.48 -11.53 9.21
N ILE A 91 -11.71 -10.30 8.75
CA ILE A 91 -10.72 -9.21 8.82
C ILE A 91 -10.37 -8.89 10.27
N VAL A 92 -11.37 -8.72 11.14
CA VAL A 92 -11.18 -8.47 12.58
C VAL A 92 -10.38 -9.61 13.23
N SER A 93 -10.68 -10.86 12.90
CA SER A 93 -9.95 -12.03 13.41
C SER A 93 -8.48 -12.03 12.99
N ALA A 94 -8.19 -11.67 11.73
CA ALA A 94 -6.82 -11.54 11.24
C ALA A 94 -6.02 -10.45 11.98
N VAL A 95 -6.64 -9.29 12.20
CA VAL A 95 -6.08 -8.19 13.00
C VAL A 95 -5.79 -8.65 14.43
N GLN A 96 -6.77 -9.25 15.10
CA GLN A 96 -6.65 -9.67 16.50
C GLN A 96 -5.62 -10.77 16.70
N THR A 97 -5.59 -11.78 15.81
CA THR A 97 -4.61 -12.87 15.85
C THR A 97 -3.19 -12.33 15.71
N THR A 98 -2.99 -11.40 14.77
CA THR A 98 -1.67 -10.79 14.53
C THR A 98 -1.23 -9.89 15.68
N ALA A 99 -2.15 -9.10 16.24
CA ALA A 99 -1.85 -8.26 17.40
C ALA A 99 -1.47 -9.11 18.64
N LEU A 100 -2.20 -10.19 18.91
CA LEU A 100 -1.94 -11.08 20.05
C LEU A 100 -0.60 -11.82 19.95
N ALA A 101 -0.09 -12.02 18.73
CA ALA A 101 1.24 -12.59 18.50
C ALA A 101 2.38 -11.61 18.82
N ASN A 102 2.07 -10.33 19.04
CA ASN A 102 3.02 -9.29 19.43
C ASN A 102 2.84 -8.91 20.91
N SER A 103 3.85 -8.26 21.47
CA SER A 103 3.84 -7.82 22.87
C SER A 103 4.43 -6.42 23.02
N ALA A 104 3.91 -5.65 23.98
CA ALA A 104 4.51 -4.38 24.41
C ALA A 104 4.68 -4.34 25.94
N ALA A 105 5.88 -3.97 26.39
CA ALA A 105 6.31 -4.05 27.79
C ALA A 105 6.03 -5.44 28.41
N GLY A 106 6.31 -6.50 27.65
CA GLY A 106 6.16 -7.90 28.09
C GLY A 106 4.72 -8.42 28.17
N VAL A 107 3.73 -7.67 27.65
CA VAL A 107 2.31 -8.07 27.64
C VAL A 107 1.85 -8.25 26.20
N SER A 108 1.22 -9.40 25.90
CA SER A 108 0.59 -9.63 24.59
C SER A 108 -0.55 -8.63 24.35
N ILE A 109 -0.63 -8.11 23.13
CA ILE A 109 -1.54 -6.99 22.84
C ILE A 109 -2.84 -7.49 22.22
N ALA A 110 -3.92 -7.41 22.98
CA ALA A 110 -5.27 -7.62 22.49
C ALA A 110 -5.82 -6.32 21.91
N VAL A 111 -6.36 -6.39 20.69
CA VAL A 111 -7.05 -5.25 20.03
C VAL A 111 -8.55 -5.48 20.11
N ASN A 112 -9.29 -4.50 20.63
CA ASN A 112 -10.75 -4.58 20.68
C ASN A 112 -11.33 -4.40 19.26
N ALA A 113 -12.49 -5.00 18.98
CA ALA A 113 -13.16 -4.80 17.70
C ALA A 113 -13.50 -3.32 17.42
N SER A 114 -13.76 -2.52 18.45
CA SER A 114 -13.97 -1.07 18.35
C SER A 114 -12.73 -0.27 17.96
N ASP A 115 -11.55 -0.87 18.15
CA ASP A 115 -10.25 -0.28 17.87
C ASP A 115 -9.77 -0.64 16.44
N ILE A 116 -10.67 -1.19 15.63
CA ILE A 116 -10.45 -1.59 14.24
C ILE A 116 -11.46 -0.85 13.37
N ALA A 117 -10.99 -0.13 12.37
CA ALA A 117 -11.85 0.53 11.39
C ALA A 117 -11.49 0.05 9.98
N ILE A 118 -12.46 -0.56 9.30
CA ILE A 118 -12.36 -0.94 7.89
C ILE A 118 -12.93 0.20 7.04
N GLY A 119 -12.25 0.56 5.96
CA GLY A 119 -12.70 1.66 5.12
C GLY A 119 -11.79 2.00 3.97
N THR A 120 -11.66 3.29 3.71
CA THR A 120 -10.83 3.84 2.63
C THR A 120 -9.86 4.87 3.18
N TRP A 121 -8.64 4.88 2.65
CA TRP A 121 -7.64 5.90 2.95
C TRP A 121 -7.56 6.93 1.81
N ASN A 122 -7.54 8.20 2.18
CA ASN A 122 -7.23 9.29 1.26
C ASN A 122 -5.78 9.76 1.48
N PRO A 123 -4.84 9.51 0.54
CA PRO A 123 -3.44 9.85 0.73
C PRO A 123 -3.17 11.36 0.70
N THR A 124 -4.05 12.16 0.09
CA THR A 124 -3.91 13.62 0.01
C THR A 124 -4.31 14.29 1.33
N THR A 125 -5.46 13.90 1.88
CA THR A 125 -5.96 14.48 3.14
C THR A 125 -5.45 13.77 4.37
N ARG A 126 -4.88 12.56 4.22
CA ARG A 126 -4.50 11.63 5.30
C ARG A 126 -5.68 11.29 6.22
N ILE A 127 -6.84 11.05 5.62
CA ILE A 127 -8.07 10.72 6.35
C ILE A 127 -8.49 9.29 6.01
N HIS A 128 -8.71 8.49 7.06
CA HIS A 128 -9.38 7.21 6.97
C HIS A 128 -10.90 7.40 7.12
N THR A 129 -11.67 6.98 6.11
CA THR A 129 -13.14 7.02 6.13
C THR A 129 -13.69 5.60 6.25
N PRO A 130 -14.30 5.23 7.40
CA PRO A 130 -14.92 3.92 7.57
C PRO A 130 -16.02 3.69 6.54
N THR A 131 -15.99 2.53 5.89
CA THR A 131 -17.01 2.10 4.93
C THR A 131 -16.94 0.59 4.75
N VAL A 132 -18.09 -0.01 4.44
CA VAL A 132 -18.18 -1.42 4.02
C VAL A 132 -18.38 -1.55 2.51
N ASN A 133 -18.62 -0.45 1.80
CA ASN A 133 -18.76 -0.41 0.35
C ASN A 133 -17.38 -0.19 -0.28
N GLN A 134 -16.92 -1.19 -1.03
CA GLN A 134 -15.61 -1.21 -1.69
C GLN A 134 -14.44 -0.70 -0.80
N PRO A 135 -14.29 -1.17 0.45
CA PRO A 135 -13.17 -0.75 1.29
C PRO A 135 -11.85 -1.28 0.73
N LYS A 136 -10.77 -0.58 1.05
CA LYS A 136 -9.40 -0.96 0.66
C LYS A 136 -8.36 -0.77 1.75
N ALA A 137 -8.76 -0.19 2.88
CA ALA A 137 -7.87 0.10 4.01
C ALA A 137 -8.43 -0.45 5.32
N VAL A 138 -7.52 -0.78 6.23
CA VAL A 138 -7.81 -1.14 7.62
C VAL A 138 -6.91 -0.30 8.53
N ARG A 139 -7.54 0.36 9.50
CA ARG A 139 -6.89 1.14 10.55
C ARG A 139 -7.02 0.43 11.89
N VAL A 140 -5.92 0.39 12.64
CA VAL A 140 -5.83 -0.35 13.90
C VAL A 140 -5.25 0.56 14.99
N TRP A 141 -5.92 0.58 16.15
CA TRP A 141 -5.44 1.21 17.38
C TRP A 141 -4.93 0.13 18.35
N ALA A 142 -3.62 0.13 18.62
CA ALA A 142 -3.01 -0.69 19.66
C ALA A 142 -2.75 0.18 20.90
N ARG A 143 -3.20 -0.25 22.09
CA ARG A 143 -3.12 0.58 23.29
C ARG A 143 -2.92 -0.21 24.58
N ARG A 144 -2.13 0.39 25.47
CA ARG A 144 -1.95 -0.01 26.87
C ARG A 144 -2.43 1.14 27.75
N ASP A 145 -3.66 1.02 28.23
CA ASP A 145 -4.33 2.02 29.06
C ASP A 145 -5.26 1.34 30.09
N SER A 146 -6.10 2.11 30.79
CA SER A 146 -7.04 1.57 31.78
C SER A 146 -8.18 0.74 31.17
N SER A 147 -8.39 0.82 29.85
CA SER A 147 -9.47 0.17 29.11
C SER A 147 -9.02 -1.03 28.27
N ALA A 148 -7.74 -1.08 27.85
CA ALA A 148 -7.18 -2.21 27.12
C ALA A 148 -5.72 -2.48 27.51
N ASN A 149 -5.38 -3.76 27.65
CA ASN A 149 -4.04 -4.27 27.95
C ASN A 149 -3.37 -3.73 29.24
N GLY A 150 -4.07 -2.93 30.04
CA GLY A 150 -3.57 -2.31 31.27
C GLY A 150 -2.52 -1.22 31.01
N ALA A 151 -2.55 -0.14 31.79
CA ALA A 151 -1.50 0.88 31.75
C ALA A 151 -0.15 0.31 32.21
N ILE A 152 0.95 0.90 31.75
CA ILE A 152 2.31 0.46 32.09
C ILE A 152 2.63 0.97 33.50
N SER A 153 2.96 0.08 34.42
CA SER A 153 3.39 0.47 35.77
C SER A 153 4.73 1.21 35.70
N THR A 154 4.82 2.34 36.38
CA THR A 154 6.10 3.02 36.60
C THR A 154 6.86 2.40 37.76
N PHE A 155 8.18 2.34 37.66
CA PHE A 155 9.08 1.83 38.69
C PHE A 155 9.40 2.90 39.74
N LEU A 156 9.90 4.05 39.32
CA LEU A 156 10.50 5.04 40.23
C LEU A 156 9.67 6.33 40.31
N ALA A 157 8.91 6.67 39.25
CA ALA A 157 7.99 7.81 39.23
C ALA A 157 6.83 7.66 40.23
N GLY A 158 6.61 6.45 40.76
CA GLY A 158 5.68 6.20 41.86
C GLY A 158 5.99 7.04 43.11
N VAL A 159 7.26 7.40 43.34
CA VAL A 159 7.70 8.25 44.46
C VAL A 159 7.11 9.67 44.36
N VAL A 160 6.81 10.14 43.15
CA VAL A 160 6.16 11.44 42.91
C VAL A 160 4.66 11.30 42.58
N GLY A 161 4.07 10.12 42.84
CA GLY A 161 2.63 9.86 42.71
C GLY A 161 2.15 9.44 41.31
N LEU A 162 3.06 9.32 40.34
CA LEU A 162 2.76 8.76 39.02
C LEU A 162 3.00 7.26 39.06
N THR A 163 1.94 6.46 39.15
CA THR A 163 2.05 4.99 39.31
C THR A 163 1.91 4.22 38.00
N SER A 164 1.40 4.86 36.94
CA SER A 164 1.28 4.25 35.62
C SER A 164 1.27 5.27 34.49
N ILE A 165 1.62 4.81 33.28
CA ILE A 165 1.60 5.59 32.04
C ILE A 165 0.78 4.83 31.00
N SER A 166 -0.14 5.53 30.35
CA SER A 166 -0.89 5.00 29.21
C SER A 166 -0.17 5.35 27.92
N VAL A 167 -0.06 4.38 27.00
CA VAL A 167 0.55 4.56 25.68
C VAL A 167 -0.31 3.91 24.61
N SER A 168 -0.32 4.51 23.42
CA SER A 168 -1.03 3.99 22.26
C SER A 168 -0.26 4.27 20.98
N ALA A 169 -0.58 3.47 19.97
CA ALA A 169 -0.09 3.57 18.61
C ALA A 169 -1.22 3.30 17.63
N VAL A 170 -1.12 3.88 16.44
CA VAL A 170 -2.11 3.76 15.37
C VAL A 170 -1.39 3.47 14.08
N ALA A 171 -1.94 2.58 13.28
CA ALA A 171 -1.44 2.30 11.95
C ALA A 171 -2.61 2.15 10.98
N THR A 172 -2.40 2.61 9.75
CA THR A 172 -3.33 2.36 8.64
C THR A 172 -2.57 1.65 7.52
N ALA A 173 -3.12 0.54 7.05
CA ALA A 173 -2.64 -0.13 5.84
C ALA A 173 -3.70 -0.02 4.74
N ASP A 174 -3.27 0.31 3.52
CA ASP A 174 -4.12 0.43 2.34
C ASP A 174 -3.63 -0.55 1.26
N MET A 175 -4.55 -1.01 0.41
CA MET A 175 -4.14 -1.69 -0.82
C MET A 175 -3.52 -0.68 -1.76
N THR A 176 -2.33 -1.00 -2.24
CA THR A 176 -1.51 -0.07 -3.02
C THR A 176 -1.59 -0.42 -4.50
N ALA A 177 -1.31 0.55 -5.37
CA ALA A 177 -1.31 0.30 -6.81
C ALA A 177 -0.27 -0.78 -7.17
N VAL A 178 -0.58 -1.60 -8.18
CA VAL A 178 0.30 -2.67 -8.62
C VAL A 178 1.65 -2.10 -9.06
N GLY A 179 2.72 -2.57 -8.41
CA GLY A 179 4.11 -2.27 -8.72
C GLY A 179 4.84 -3.42 -9.39
N GLN A 180 4.31 -4.64 -9.41
CA GLN A 180 4.93 -5.76 -10.12
C GLN A 180 3.89 -6.84 -10.46
N THR A 181 4.08 -7.49 -11.60
CA THR A 181 3.26 -8.61 -12.05
C THR A 181 4.06 -9.91 -12.08
N ALA A 182 3.41 -11.03 -11.77
CA ALA A 182 3.96 -12.35 -11.98
C ALA A 182 3.82 -12.79 -13.46
N PRO A 183 4.59 -13.80 -13.93
CA PRO A 183 4.38 -14.38 -15.25
C PRO A 183 2.94 -14.85 -15.47
N GLY A 184 2.39 -14.56 -16.64
CA GLY A 184 1.04 -14.93 -17.06
C GLY A 184 -0.06 -13.96 -16.63
N GLN A 185 0.26 -12.83 -15.97
CA GLN A 185 -0.72 -11.86 -15.48
C GLN A 185 -1.20 -10.87 -16.53
N LEU A 186 -0.37 -10.51 -17.52
CA LEU A 186 -0.81 -9.62 -18.60
C LEU A 186 -1.60 -10.42 -19.64
N ASP A 187 -2.89 -10.12 -19.77
CA ASP A 187 -3.85 -10.90 -20.57
C ASP A 187 -3.72 -10.69 -22.07
N VAL A 188 -3.13 -9.56 -22.46
CA VAL A 188 -3.20 -9.05 -23.83
C VAL A 188 -1.92 -8.38 -24.28
N PRO A 189 -1.60 -8.48 -25.59
CA PRO A 189 -0.37 -7.92 -26.14
C PRO A 189 -0.56 -6.47 -26.61
N PHE A 190 -1.12 -5.62 -25.76
CA PHE A 190 -1.16 -4.16 -25.96
C PHE A 190 -1.07 -3.44 -24.61
N GLY A 191 -0.59 -2.20 -24.64
CA GLY A 191 -0.43 -1.36 -23.47
C GLY A 191 -0.97 0.04 -23.69
N ILE A 192 -1.03 0.81 -22.61
CA ILE A 192 -1.51 2.20 -22.59
C ILE A 192 -0.31 3.13 -22.38
N SER A 193 -0.24 4.22 -23.14
CA SER A 193 0.82 5.23 -22.94
C SER A 193 0.59 6.01 -21.65
N THR A 194 1.66 6.38 -20.93
CA THR A 194 1.60 7.34 -19.82
C THR A 194 0.92 8.65 -20.22
N TYR A 195 1.08 9.09 -21.47
CA TYR A 195 0.46 10.29 -21.99
C TYR A 195 -1.07 10.25 -21.92
N TYR A 196 -1.71 9.08 -22.11
CA TYR A 196 -3.15 8.93 -21.96
C TYR A 196 -3.63 9.45 -20.60
N PHE A 197 -2.92 9.07 -19.52
CA PHE A 197 -3.27 9.43 -18.14
C PHE A 197 -2.97 10.89 -17.78
N THR A 198 -2.36 11.66 -18.68
CA THR A 198 -2.24 13.12 -18.54
C THR A 198 -3.48 13.85 -19.04
N GLN A 199 -4.29 13.20 -19.88
CA GLN A 199 -5.46 13.77 -20.55
C GLN A 199 -6.77 13.15 -20.05
N PHE A 200 -6.73 11.86 -19.68
CA PHE A 200 -7.86 11.05 -19.26
C PHE A 200 -7.53 10.32 -17.95
N GLY A 201 -8.55 9.71 -17.36
CA GLY A 201 -8.39 8.91 -16.17
C GLY A 201 -9.24 7.64 -16.22
N CYS A 202 -9.53 7.14 -15.05
CA CYS A 202 -10.46 6.03 -14.92
C CYS A 202 -11.88 6.42 -15.37
N GLY A 203 -12.61 5.48 -15.98
CA GLY A 203 -13.97 5.66 -16.48
C GLY A 203 -14.01 6.22 -17.90
N ASP A 204 -12.89 6.76 -18.37
CA ASP A 204 -12.75 7.24 -19.73
C ASP A 204 -12.53 6.07 -20.70
N THR A 205 -12.93 6.32 -21.95
CA THR A 205 -12.75 5.37 -23.04
C THR A 205 -11.32 5.42 -23.57
N ILE A 206 -10.80 4.26 -23.97
CA ILE A 206 -9.55 4.12 -24.69
C ILE A 206 -9.77 3.29 -25.96
N LYS A 207 -9.05 3.65 -27.01
CA LYS A 207 -9.02 2.98 -28.30
C LYS A 207 -7.67 2.33 -28.48
N PHE A 208 -7.63 1.00 -28.47
CA PHE A 208 -6.39 0.26 -28.70
C PHE A 208 -5.97 0.22 -30.18
N TYR A 209 -6.94 0.43 -31.08
CA TYR A 209 -6.73 0.57 -32.52
C TYR A 209 -8.02 1.09 -33.18
N PRO A 210 -7.97 1.88 -34.29
CA PRO A 210 -6.77 2.43 -34.94
C PRO A 210 -6.12 3.54 -34.12
N ASN A 211 -4.81 3.72 -34.30
CA ASN A 211 -4.16 4.96 -33.90
C ASN A 211 -4.46 6.04 -34.94
N ASP A 212 -5.51 6.81 -34.68
CA ASP A 212 -5.96 7.94 -35.50
C ASP A 212 -5.37 9.28 -35.04
N GLY A 213 -4.36 9.25 -34.16
CA GLY A 213 -3.73 10.43 -33.58
C GLY A 213 -4.59 11.13 -32.53
N THR A 214 -5.77 10.60 -32.20
CA THR A 214 -6.58 11.15 -31.09
C THR A 214 -5.95 10.80 -29.74
N PRO A 215 -6.14 11.65 -28.71
CA PRO A 215 -5.72 11.34 -27.35
C PRO A 215 -6.33 10.02 -26.79
N GLN A 216 -7.46 9.57 -27.30
CA GLN A 216 -8.07 8.30 -26.92
C GLN A 216 -7.36 7.10 -27.55
N ALA A 217 -6.52 7.30 -28.57
CA ALA A 217 -5.81 6.23 -29.27
C ALA A 217 -4.34 6.05 -28.83
N CYS A 218 -3.96 6.62 -27.67
CA CYS A 218 -2.59 6.57 -27.12
C CYS A 218 -2.27 5.21 -26.50
N SER A 219 -2.15 4.22 -27.37
CA SER A 219 -1.89 2.83 -27.04
C SER A 219 -1.04 2.20 -28.13
N ALA A 220 -0.45 1.05 -27.83
CA ALA A 220 0.33 0.31 -28.82
C ALA A 220 0.28 -1.19 -28.53
N TRP A 221 0.40 -1.97 -29.61
CA TRP A 221 0.59 -3.41 -29.51
C TRP A 221 2.01 -3.70 -29.01
N ASN A 222 2.21 -4.82 -28.36
CA ASN A 222 3.53 -5.29 -27.96
C ASN A 222 3.69 -6.80 -28.18
N THR A 223 4.91 -7.26 -28.33
CA THR A 223 5.25 -8.70 -28.34
C THR A 223 5.94 -9.10 -27.05
N PHE A 224 5.58 -8.42 -25.95
CA PHE A 224 6.22 -8.54 -24.65
C PHE A 224 7.75 -8.43 -24.74
N ASP A 225 8.47 -9.42 -24.22
CA ASP A 225 9.93 -9.53 -24.22
C ASP A 225 10.51 -9.95 -25.59
N GLN A 226 9.67 -10.34 -26.56
CA GLN A 226 10.15 -10.81 -27.86
C GLN A 226 10.46 -9.67 -28.83
N SER A 227 11.68 -9.69 -29.38
CA SER A 227 12.15 -8.72 -30.37
C SER A 227 12.45 -9.37 -31.74
N PRO A 228 12.28 -8.66 -32.87
CA PRO A 228 11.57 -7.39 -33.01
C PRO A 228 10.05 -7.59 -32.94
N ALA A 229 9.33 -6.56 -32.48
CA ALA A 229 7.87 -6.56 -32.52
C ALA A 229 7.36 -6.59 -33.96
N ASN A 230 6.58 -7.63 -34.30
CA ASN A 230 6.02 -7.81 -35.63
C ASN A 230 4.72 -8.64 -35.61
N ALA A 231 3.94 -8.57 -36.70
CA ALA A 231 2.64 -9.21 -36.80
C ALA A 231 2.68 -10.74 -36.67
N ASN A 232 3.75 -11.41 -37.13
CA ASN A 232 3.84 -12.88 -37.04
C ASN A 232 3.99 -13.34 -35.59
N ARG A 233 4.88 -12.69 -34.83
CA ARG A 233 5.04 -12.96 -33.38
C ARG A 233 3.75 -12.64 -32.63
N LEU A 234 3.14 -11.50 -32.94
CA LEU A 234 1.91 -11.06 -32.29
C LEU A 234 0.76 -12.07 -32.47
N ARG A 235 0.58 -12.62 -33.69
CA ARG A 235 -0.40 -13.70 -33.93
C ARG A 235 -0.11 -14.95 -33.10
N ALA A 236 1.15 -15.38 -33.06
CA ALA A 236 1.56 -16.55 -32.29
C ALA A 236 1.31 -16.35 -30.78
N ILE A 237 1.60 -15.16 -30.25
CA ILE A 237 1.33 -14.79 -28.87
C ILE A 237 -0.17 -14.82 -28.58
N ILE A 238 -1.01 -14.22 -29.43
CA ILE A 238 -2.47 -14.20 -29.22
C ILE A 238 -3.08 -15.60 -29.26
N ASP A 239 -2.67 -16.43 -30.22
CA ASP A 239 -3.09 -17.83 -30.27
C ASP A 239 -2.59 -18.61 -29.05
N GLY A 240 -1.38 -18.30 -28.60
CA GLY A 240 -0.79 -18.85 -27.39
C GLY A 240 -1.57 -18.51 -26.13
N LEU A 241 -1.95 -17.25 -25.95
CA LEU A 241 -2.79 -16.76 -24.85
C LEU A 241 -4.18 -17.42 -24.87
N ARG A 242 -4.76 -17.60 -26.06
CA ARG A 242 -6.05 -18.28 -26.23
C ARG A 242 -5.97 -19.77 -25.86
N THR A 243 -4.88 -20.43 -26.21
CA THR A 243 -4.71 -21.89 -26.02
C THR A 243 -4.02 -22.24 -24.70
N GLY A 244 -3.52 -21.26 -23.95
CA GLY A 244 -2.73 -21.46 -22.74
C GLY A 244 -1.30 -21.93 -22.99
N THR A 245 -0.81 -21.87 -24.24
CA THR A 245 0.57 -22.27 -24.61
C THR A 245 1.58 -21.14 -24.51
N TYR A 246 1.12 -19.91 -24.25
CA TYR A 246 1.97 -18.75 -24.00
C TYR A 246 1.59 -18.11 -22.67
N GLN A 247 2.61 -17.75 -21.88
CA GLN A 247 2.48 -16.94 -20.67
C GLN A 247 3.23 -15.64 -20.88
N SER A 248 2.60 -14.51 -20.57
CA SER A 248 3.28 -13.21 -20.56
C SER A 248 4.41 -13.20 -19.51
N PRO A 249 5.49 -12.44 -19.73
CA PRO A 249 6.51 -12.29 -18.70
C PRO A 249 5.95 -11.54 -17.49
N GLY A 250 6.52 -11.80 -16.31
CA GLY A 250 6.32 -10.92 -15.16
C GLY A 250 7.14 -9.64 -15.38
N THR A 251 6.57 -8.50 -15.00
CA THR A 251 7.18 -7.19 -15.25
C THR A 251 7.17 -6.32 -14.00
N ALA A 252 8.13 -5.40 -13.91
CA ALA A 252 8.18 -4.31 -12.95
C ALA A 252 8.40 -2.97 -13.67
N PRO A 253 8.05 -1.82 -13.07
CA PRO A 253 8.43 -0.51 -13.55
C PRO A 253 9.95 -0.42 -13.79
N GLY A 254 10.33 0.02 -14.98
CA GLY A 254 11.70 0.03 -15.48
C GLY A 254 12.02 -1.11 -16.46
N ASP A 255 11.30 -2.23 -16.41
CA ASP A 255 11.43 -3.30 -17.41
C ASP A 255 10.95 -2.83 -18.78
N THR A 256 11.52 -3.37 -19.84
CA THR A 256 11.23 -2.94 -21.21
C THR A 256 10.46 -4.00 -21.99
N LEU A 257 9.36 -3.61 -22.63
CA LEU A 257 8.63 -4.44 -23.60
C LEU A 257 8.81 -3.91 -25.03
N ASN A 258 8.63 -4.79 -26.01
CA ASN A 258 8.79 -4.47 -27.43
C ASN A 258 7.44 -4.08 -28.04
N PHE A 259 7.23 -2.80 -28.31
CA PHE A 259 6.02 -2.23 -28.87
C PHE A 259 6.07 -2.07 -30.39
N THR A 260 4.90 -2.05 -31.02
CA THR A 260 4.69 -1.73 -32.44
C THR A 260 3.40 -0.94 -32.61
N ASN A 261 3.50 0.27 -33.16
CA ASN A 261 2.35 1.07 -33.58
C ASN A 261 1.93 0.80 -35.04
N GLY A 262 2.51 -0.21 -35.70
CA GLY A 262 2.24 -0.51 -37.11
C GLY A 262 0.81 -0.96 -37.43
N ASN A 263 0.43 -0.91 -38.72
CA ASN A 263 -0.82 -1.50 -39.23
C ASN A 263 -0.80 -3.02 -39.07
N VAL A 264 -1.32 -3.51 -37.94
CA VAL A 264 -1.43 -4.92 -37.60
C VAL A 264 -2.80 -5.51 -37.95
N ALA A 265 -3.46 -5.01 -39.01
CA ALA A 265 -4.76 -5.52 -39.47
C ALA A 265 -4.81 -7.05 -39.62
N SER A 266 -3.70 -7.67 -40.06
CA SER A 266 -3.57 -9.14 -40.19
C SER A 266 -3.74 -9.93 -38.89
N VAL A 267 -3.67 -9.28 -37.73
CA VAL A 267 -3.75 -9.88 -36.40
C VAL A 267 -5.19 -9.96 -35.88
N PHE A 268 -6.10 -9.15 -36.43
CA PHE A 268 -7.48 -9.07 -35.96
C PHE A 268 -8.24 -10.41 -35.94
N PRO A 269 -8.09 -11.33 -36.92
CA PRO A 269 -8.74 -12.64 -36.84
C PRO A 269 -8.36 -13.42 -35.57
N ASN A 270 -7.08 -13.40 -35.20
CA ASN A 270 -6.60 -14.04 -33.98
C ASN A 270 -7.14 -13.34 -32.73
N LEU A 271 -7.14 -12.00 -32.71
CA LEU A 271 -7.66 -11.24 -31.57
C LEU A 271 -9.16 -11.46 -31.40
N ILE A 272 -9.95 -11.50 -32.47
CA ILE A 272 -11.39 -11.78 -32.41
C ILE A 272 -11.65 -13.16 -31.83
N ASN A 273 -10.84 -14.17 -32.18
CA ASN A 273 -10.94 -15.50 -31.58
C ASN A 273 -10.61 -15.49 -30.08
N LEU A 274 -9.58 -14.74 -29.67
CA LEU A 274 -9.24 -14.58 -28.26
C LEU A 274 -10.36 -13.85 -27.49
N TYR A 275 -10.86 -12.73 -28.03
CA TYR A 275 -11.97 -11.97 -27.47
C TYR A 275 -13.24 -12.83 -27.34
N ASN A 276 -13.62 -13.58 -28.37
CA ASN A 276 -14.78 -14.47 -28.30
C ASN A 276 -14.61 -15.61 -27.30
N ALA A 277 -13.38 -16.03 -27.02
CA ALA A 277 -13.08 -17.05 -26.02
C ALA A 277 -13.05 -16.51 -24.58
N LYS A 278 -12.84 -15.19 -24.39
CA LYS A 278 -12.60 -14.57 -23.08
C LYS A 278 -13.71 -13.64 -22.60
N LYS A 279 -14.50 -13.07 -23.51
CA LYS A 279 -15.59 -12.15 -23.16
C LYS A 279 -16.69 -12.84 -22.34
N ASP A 280 -17.32 -12.07 -21.47
CA ASP A 280 -18.49 -12.47 -20.69
C ASP A 280 -19.77 -12.54 -21.56
N ALA A 281 -20.89 -12.89 -20.93
CA ALA A 281 -22.19 -12.96 -21.58
C ALA A 281 -22.70 -11.61 -22.13
N ASN A 282 -22.19 -10.49 -21.62
CA ASN A 282 -22.52 -9.14 -22.04
C ASN A 282 -21.59 -8.62 -23.16
N GLY A 283 -20.57 -9.41 -23.55
CA GLY A 283 -19.56 -9.01 -24.50
C GLY A 283 -18.45 -8.13 -23.91
N ASN A 284 -18.27 -8.13 -22.59
CA ASN A 284 -17.16 -7.43 -21.94
C ASN A 284 -15.98 -8.39 -21.73
N TRP A 285 -14.77 -7.91 -21.97
CA TRP A 285 -13.56 -8.62 -21.62
C TRP A 285 -12.63 -7.69 -20.83
N ASP A 286 -12.53 -7.94 -19.53
CA ASP A 286 -11.60 -7.23 -18.66
C ASP A 286 -10.18 -7.73 -18.89
N VAL A 287 -9.26 -6.80 -19.09
CA VAL A 287 -7.86 -7.09 -19.42
C VAL A 287 -6.91 -6.26 -18.57
N PHE A 288 -5.92 -6.95 -18.03
CA PHE A 288 -4.83 -6.30 -17.32
C PHE A 288 -3.69 -5.95 -18.27
N VAL A 289 -3.33 -4.66 -18.33
CA VAL A 289 -2.43 -4.10 -19.36
C VAL A 289 -1.28 -3.31 -18.73
N PRO A 290 -0.07 -3.36 -19.34
CA PRO A 290 1.03 -2.51 -18.91
C PRO A 290 0.82 -1.07 -19.37
N VAL A 291 1.23 -0.13 -18.51
CA VAL A 291 1.36 1.28 -18.84
C VAL A 291 2.82 1.56 -19.15
N TYR A 292 3.11 2.01 -20.37
CA TYR A 292 4.48 2.24 -20.85
C TYR A 292 4.78 3.74 -20.95
N ASP A 293 6.04 4.09 -20.72
CA ASP A 293 6.48 5.46 -20.83
C ASP A 293 6.50 5.92 -22.28
N SER A 294 5.73 6.95 -22.58
CA SER A 294 5.73 7.59 -23.88
C SER A 294 5.28 9.04 -23.76
N PRO A 295 6.00 9.99 -24.39
CA PRO A 295 5.75 11.42 -24.26
C PRO A 295 4.56 11.90 -25.10
N SER A 296 4.06 11.09 -26.03
CA SER A 296 2.97 11.48 -26.93
C SER A 296 2.24 10.27 -27.52
N CYS A 297 1.19 10.51 -28.30
CA CYS A 297 0.44 9.46 -29.01
C CYS A 297 0.96 9.21 -30.44
N ALA A 298 2.05 9.90 -30.82
CA ALA A 298 2.63 9.79 -32.15
C ALA A 298 3.20 8.38 -32.38
N ALA A 299 2.95 7.80 -33.55
CA ALA A 299 3.27 6.40 -33.82
C ALA A 299 4.76 6.04 -33.62
N ASN A 300 5.67 6.99 -33.85
CA ASN A 300 7.12 6.85 -33.65
C ASN A 300 7.51 6.78 -32.16
N ASP A 301 6.77 7.44 -31.28
CA ASP A 301 7.03 7.47 -29.83
C ASP A 301 6.50 6.20 -29.13
N ASN A 302 5.65 5.44 -29.82
CA ASN A 302 4.94 4.27 -29.29
C ASN A 302 5.35 2.97 -30.01
N SER A 303 6.61 2.89 -30.46
CA SER A 303 7.18 1.74 -31.15
C SER A 303 8.61 1.46 -30.67
N GLY A 304 9.03 0.20 -30.72
CA GLY A 304 10.35 -0.23 -30.25
C GLY A 304 10.34 -0.66 -28.78
N ALA A 305 11.53 -0.69 -28.17
CA ALA A 305 11.69 -1.13 -26.80
C ALA A 305 11.34 0.04 -25.86
N LEU A 306 10.20 -0.04 -25.16
CA LEU A 306 9.70 1.02 -24.27
C LEU A 306 9.59 0.51 -22.82
N PRO A 307 10.01 1.31 -21.82
CA PRO A 307 9.95 0.93 -20.43
C PRO A 307 8.51 0.98 -19.91
N ILE A 308 8.16 0.02 -19.07
CA ILE A 308 6.90 -0.01 -18.33
C ILE A 308 7.06 0.85 -17.09
N VAL A 309 6.02 1.58 -16.72
CA VAL A 309 6.01 2.43 -15.51
C VAL A 309 4.95 2.00 -14.50
N GLY A 310 3.95 1.23 -14.92
CA GLY A 310 2.87 0.78 -14.06
C GLY A 310 1.87 -0.05 -14.84
N TYR A 311 0.66 -0.17 -14.31
CA TYR A 311 -0.38 -1.03 -14.87
C TYR A 311 -1.74 -0.38 -14.76
N ALA A 312 -2.63 -0.78 -15.66
CA ALA A 312 -4.01 -0.37 -15.69
C ALA A 312 -4.88 -1.56 -16.09
N GLU A 313 -6.17 -1.44 -15.83
CA GLU A 313 -7.13 -2.43 -16.26
C GLU A 313 -8.16 -1.78 -17.16
N ALA A 314 -8.52 -2.47 -18.24
CA ALA A 314 -9.45 -1.96 -19.22
C ALA A 314 -10.51 -3.02 -19.54
N ARG A 315 -11.76 -2.58 -19.64
CA ARG A 315 -12.86 -3.40 -20.12
C ARG A 315 -13.02 -3.22 -21.62
N ILE A 316 -12.60 -4.20 -22.40
CA ILE A 316 -12.85 -4.25 -23.84
C ILE A 316 -14.32 -4.56 -24.06
N THR A 317 -15.00 -3.68 -24.81
CA THR A 317 -16.43 -3.80 -25.11
C THR A 317 -16.70 -4.08 -26.59
N ASN A 318 -15.69 -3.84 -27.44
CA ASN A 318 -15.87 -3.98 -28.88
C ASN A 318 -14.54 -4.31 -29.57
N VAL A 319 -14.52 -5.41 -30.33
CA VAL A 319 -13.44 -5.80 -31.23
C VAL A 319 -14.03 -6.06 -32.61
N GLN A 320 -13.67 -5.24 -33.59
CA GLN A 320 -14.17 -5.33 -34.96
C GLN A 320 -13.05 -5.67 -35.93
N GLY A 321 -13.28 -6.63 -36.83
CA GLY A 321 -12.37 -6.93 -37.93
C GLY A 321 -12.53 -5.96 -39.10
N SER A 322 -12.11 -6.41 -40.29
CA SER A 322 -12.29 -5.66 -41.53
C SER A 322 -13.77 -5.29 -41.76
N PRO A 323 -14.07 -4.07 -42.26
CA PRO A 323 -13.14 -3.04 -42.73
C PRO A 323 -12.66 -2.08 -41.63
N ASN A 324 -13.32 -2.06 -40.48
CA ASN A 324 -13.13 -1.01 -39.48
C ASN A 324 -11.84 -1.18 -38.69
N HIS A 325 -11.49 -2.43 -38.32
CA HIS A 325 -10.39 -2.74 -37.42
C HIS A 325 -10.44 -1.83 -36.19
N LEU A 326 -11.27 -2.16 -35.20
CA LEU A 326 -11.48 -1.31 -34.02
C LEU A 326 -11.34 -2.13 -32.75
N ILE A 327 -10.65 -1.57 -31.76
CA ILE A 327 -10.63 -2.10 -30.40
C ILE A 327 -10.96 -0.94 -29.47
N SER A 328 -12.10 -1.04 -28.78
CA SER A 328 -12.56 -0.02 -27.83
C SER A 328 -12.70 -0.63 -26.46
N ALA A 329 -12.26 0.13 -25.46
CA ALA A 329 -12.32 -0.26 -24.07
C ALA A 329 -12.59 0.95 -23.16
N THR A 330 -12.88 0.68 -21.89
CA THR A 330 -13.01 1.68 -20.83
C THR A 330 -12.02 1.35 -19.73
N VAL A 331 -11.25 2.33 -19.25
CA VAL A 331 -10.33 2.12 -18.13
C VAL A 331 -11.13 1.94 -16.84
N LEU A 332 -10.86 0.87 -16.09
CA LEU A 332 -11.55 0.53 -14.85
C LEU A 332 -10.91 1.17 -13.62
N CYS A 333 -11.70 1.32 -12.55
CA CYS A 333 -11.27 1.98 -11.30
C CYS A 333 -11.24 0.96 -10.18
N ASN A 334 -10.24 1.07 -9.32
CA ASN A 334 -10.16 0.37 -8.03
C ASN A 334 -10.42 -1.13 -8.21
N ILE A 335 -9.81 -1.71 -9.25
CA ILE A 335 -9.82 -3.16 -9.43
C ILE A 335 -8.65 -3.73 -8.65
N PHE A 336 -8.86 -4.88 -8.04
CA PHE A 336 -7.91 -5.60 -7.22
C PHE A 336 -7.37 -6.79 -8.00
N GLU A 337 -6.07 -6.79 -8.19
CA GLU A 337 -5.34 -7.87 -8.87
C GLU A 337 -4.56 -8.71 -7.87
N GLY A 338 -4.88 -10.00 -7.84
CA GLY A 338 -4.18 -10.99 -7.04
C GLY A 338 -2.80 -11.32 -7.61
N ASN A 339 -1.94 -11.96 -6.83
CA ASN A 339 -0.62 -12.42 -7.30
C ASN A 339 0.28 -11.30 -7.90
N THR A 340 0.05 -10.06 -7.48
CA THR A 340 0.85 -8.88 -7.80
C THR A 340 1.56 -8.37 -6.56
N THR A 341 2.59 -7.54 -6.73
CA THR A 341 3.18 -6.78 -5.61
C THR A 341 2.76 -5.32 -5.69
N GLY A 342 2.49 -4.71 -4.55
CA GLY A 342 2.11 -3.30 -4.43
C GLY A 342 3.28 -2.32 -4.57
N GLY A 343 2.98 -1.02 -4.52
CA GLY A 343 3.96 0.07 -4.50
C GLY A 343 4.23 0.76 -5.84
N GLY A 344 3.43 0.51 -6.87
CA GLY A 344 3.53 1.18 -8.16
C GLY A 344 2.82 2.55 -8.21
N PRO A 345 3.04 3.33 -9.28
CA PRO A 345 2.26 4.54 -9.54
C PRO A 345 0.80 4.22 -9.94
N PRO A 346 -0.19 5.05 -9.55
CA PRO A 346 -1.60 4.77 -9.77
C PRO A 346 -2.08 5.23 -11.16
N PHE A 347 -2.24 4.31 -12.10
CA PHE A 347 -2.82 4.58 -13.43
C PHE A 347 -4.17 3.88 -13.59
N GLY A 348 -5.29 4.60 -13.48
CA GLY A 348 -6.62 3.97 -13.47
C GLY A 348 -6.69 2.87 -12.41
N PRO A 349 -6.60 3.26 -11.11
CA PRO A 349 -5.88 2.52 -10.09
C PRO A 349 -6.27 1.04 -10.03
N VAL A 350 -5.35 0.20 -10.47
CA VAL A 350 -5.35 -1.24 -10.21
C VAL A 350 -4.51 -1.49 -8.98
N LEU A 351 -5.11 -2.13 -7.99
CA LEU A 351 -4.59 -2.32 -6.66
C LEU A 351 -4.09 -3.75 -6.49
N SER A 352 -2.95 -3.91 -5.85
CA SER A 352 -2.47 -5.21 -5.41
C SER A 352 -3.23 -5.66 -4.17
N THR A 353 -3.51 -6.96 -4.08
CA THR A 353 -4.03 -7.56 -2.84
C THR A 353 -2.96 -7.65 -1.73
N ILE A 354 -1.71 -7.25 -2.01
CA ILE A 354 -0.65 -7.04 -1.02
C ILE A 354 -0.68 -5.58 -0.53
N PRO A 355 -0.99 -5.33 0.75
CA PRO A 355 -1.12 -3.98 1.27
C PRO A 355 0.22 -3.34 1.64
N GLY A 356 0.21 -2.02 1.81
CA GLY A 356 1.31 -1.24 2.37
C GLY A 356 0.83 -0.29 3.48
N LEU A 357 1.73 0.07 4.39
CA LEU A 357 1.47 1.07 5.43
C LEU A 357 1.39 2.46 4.80
N VAL A 358 0.41 3.25 5.24
CA VAL A 358 0.13 4.60 4.70
C VAL A 358 0.03 5.69 5.77
N GLU A 359 -0.03 5.30 7.04
CA GLU A 359 0.00 6.16 8.23
C GLU A 359 0.86 5.53 9.31
#